data_AF-A0A954R0Z0-F1
#
_entry.id   AF-A0A954R0Z0-F1
#
_cell.length_a   1.000
_cell.length_b   1.000
_cell.length_c   1.000
_cell.angle_alpha   90.00
_cell.angle_beta   90.00
_cell.angle_gamma   90.00
#
_symmetry.space_group_name_H-M   'P 1'
#
loop_
_entity.id
_entity.type
_entity.pdbx_description
1 polymer ?
#
loop_
_entity_poly.entity_id
_entity_poly.type
_entity_poly.pdbx_seq_one_letter_code
_entity_poly.pdbx_strand_id
1 'polypeptide(L)'
;MLTSFEGVESGLASLMETMRRRYRYVLFDLGAAADTMTRLASHVLDGVYVGIDMQSTDKLAAAVSVEELKTAGAKVLGGIICGQPDAR
;
A
#
# COMPACT_ATOMS: atom_id res chain seq x y z
N MET A 1 -10.55 -21.29 16.78
CA MET A 1 -9.72 -20.87 15.63
C MET A 1 -9.52 -19.37 15.76
N LEU A 2 -8.46 -18.96 16.47
CA LEU A 2 -8.14 -17.55 16.69
C LEU A 2 -7.29 -17.09 15.50
N THR A 3 -7.92 -16.56 14.45
CA THR A 3 -7.20 -15.70 13.50
C THR A 3 -7.08 -14.34 14.16
N SER A 4 -6.20 -14.22 15.16
CA SER A 4 -5.87 -12.92 15.72
C SER A 4 -5.15 -12.09 14.66
N PHE A 5 -5.34 -10.78 14.73
CA PHE A 5 -4.72 -9.80 13.84
C PHE A 5 -3.18 -9.98 13.75
N GLU A 6 -2.56 -10.30 14.88
CA GLU A 6 -1.13 -10.62 15.01
C GLU A 6 -0.71 -11.86 14.19
N GLY A 7 -1.59 -12.86 14.07
CA GLY A 7 -1.31 -14.07 13.29
C GLY A 7 -1.26 -13.80 11.78
N VAL A 8 -2.09 -12.89 11.29
CA VAL A 8 -2.09 -12.47 9.87
C VAL A 8 -0.84 -11.65 9.55
N GLU A 9 -0.48 -10.72 10.42
CA GLU A 9 0.73 -9.90 10.28
C GLU A 9 2.00 -10.75 10.28
N SER A 10 2.13 -11.68 11.22
CA SER A 10 3.24 -12.63 11.30
C SER A 10 3.36 -13.52 10.06
N GLY A 11 2.23 -14.03 9.56
CA GLY A 11 2.19 -14.81 8.32
C GLY A 11 2.63 -14.02 7.09
N LEU A 12 2.16 -12.77 6.97
CA LEU A 12 2.54 -11.89 5.87
C LEU A 12 4.03 -11.53 5.94
N ALA A 13 4.56 -11.20 7.13
CA ALA A 13 5.98 -10.92 7.33
C ALA A 13 6.88 -12.09 6.91
N SER A 14 6.52 -13.32 7.29
CA SER A 14 7.24 -14.54 6.91
C SER A 14 7.22 -14.78 5.39
N LEU A 15 6.07 -14.55 4.75
CA LEU A 15 5.96 -14.60 3.30
C LEU A 15 6.86 -13.55 2.63
N MET A 16 6.86 -12.31 3.12
CA MET A 16 7.71 -11.24 2.59
C MET A 16 9.19 -11.59 2.69
N GLU A 17 9.63 -12.13 3.83
CA GLU A 17 11.02 -12.56 4.02
C GLU A 17 11.41 -13.65 3.02
N THR A 18 10.52 -14.62 2.80
CA THR A 18 10.75 -15.68 1.81
C THR A 18 10.87 -15.12 0.39
N MET A 19 10.01 -14.16 0.03
CA MET A 19 10.04 -13.52 -1.28
C MET A 19 11.31 -12.68 -1.48
N ARG A 20 11.71 -11.90 -0.47
CA ARG A 20 12.95 -11.08 -0.49
C ARG A 20 14.22 -11.90 -0.72
N ARG A 21 14.27 -13.14 -0.22
CA ARG A 21 15.42 -14.03 -0.43
C ARG A 21 15.51 -14.60 -1.86
N ARG A 22 14.39 -14.63 -2.60
CA ARG A 22 14.29 -15.28 -3.91
C ARG A 22 14.21 -14.29 -5.08
N TYR A 23 13.63 -13.13 -4.85
CA TYR A 23 13.40 -12.13 -5.89
C TYR A 23 14.15 -10.85 -5.55
N ARG A 24 14.75 -10.25 -6.59
CA ARG A 24 15.40 -8.95 -6.46
C ARG A 24 14.40 -7.84 -6.13
N TYR A 25 13.19 -7.94 -6.68
CA TYR A 25 12.09 -7.01 -6.46
C TYR A 25 10.78 -7.78 -6.32
N VAL A 26 9.91 -7.30 -5.44
CA VAL A 26 8.55 -7.84 -5.26
C VAL A 26 7.62 -6.65 -5.24
N LEU A 27 6.58 -6.70 -6.07
CA LEU A 27 5.55 -5.66 -6.16
C LEU A 27 4.26 -6.27 -5.62
N PHE A 28 3.60 -5.53 -4.73
CA PHE A 28 2.30 -5.88 -4.18
C PHE A 28 1.26 -4.90 -4.69
N ASP A 29 0.23 -5.43 -5.32
CA ASP A 29 -0.97 -4.68 -5.60
C ASP A 29 -1.85 -4.71 -4.35
N LEU A 30 -2.26 -3.53 -3.89
CA LEU A 30 -3.02 -3.36 -2.66
C LEU A 30 -4.30 -2.56 -2.96
N GLY A 31 -5.29 -2.72 -2.10
CA GLY A 31 -6.53 -1.97 -2.19
C GLY A 31 -6.39 -0.52 -1.76
N ALA A 32 -7.50 0.08 -1.38
CA ALA A 32 -7.53 1.45 -0.88
C ALA A 32 -6.71 1.59 0.42
N ALA A 33 -6.25 2.80 0.72
CA ALA A 33 -5.47 3.11 1.93
C ALA A 33 -6.22 2.72 3.23
N ALA A 34 -7.54 2.89 3.24
CA ALA A 34 -8.40 2.56 4.37
C ALA A 34 -8.59 1.04 4.57
N ASP A 35 -8.28 0.21 3.58
CA ASP A 35 -8.49 -1.23 3.67
C ASP A 35 -7.58 -1.85 4.72
N THR A 36 -8.15 -2.70 5.59
CA THR A 36 -7.44 -3.36 6.68
C THR A 36 -6.20 -4.12 6.21
N MET A 37 -6.29 -4.80 5.05
CA MET A 37 -5.15 -5.54 4.49
C MET A 37 -4.05 -4.61 3.97
N THR A 38 -4.40 -3.48 3.36
CA THR A 38 -3.43 -2.46 2.92
C THR A 38 -2.69 -1.87 4.11
N ARG A 39 -3.42 -1.59 5.21
CA ARG A 39 -2.84 -1.10 6.47
C ARG A 39 -1.91 -2.12 7.11
N LEU A 40 -2.30 -3.40 7.14
CA LEU A 40 -1.43 -4.48 7.62
C LEU A 40 -0.16 -4.63 6.77
N ALA A 41 -0.31 -4.62 5.44
CA ALA A 41 0.83 -4.72 4.53
C ALA A 41 1.79 -3.53 4.68
N SER A 42 1.28 -2.36 5.03
CA SER A 42 2.08 -1.15 5.23
C SER A 42 3.14 -1.29 6.32
N HIS A 43 2.95 -2.16 7.32
CA HIS A 43 3.92 -2.43 8.38
C HIS A 43 5.10 -3.31 7.94
N VAL A 44 4.91 -4.13 6.90
CA VAL A 44 5.90 -5.15 6.50
C VAL A 44 6.63 -4.80 5.20
N LEU A 45 6.06 -3.95 4.37
CA LEU A 45 6.62 -3.53 3.08
C LEU A 45 7.73 -2.48 3.26
N ASP A 46 8.73 -2.52 2.38
CA ASP A 46 9.87 -1.59 2.42
C ASP A 46 9.50 -0.16 1.98
N GLY A 47 8.40 -0.03 1.25
CA GLY A 47 7.82 1.24 0.87
C GLY A 47 6.57 1.08 0.01
N VAL A 48 5.80 2.16 -0.08
CA VAL A 48 4.51 2.20 -0.78
C VAL A 48 4.48 3.37 -1.75
N TYR A 49 3.94 3.14 -2.94
CA TYR A 49 3.55 4.18 -3.88
C TYR A 49 2.03 4.29 -3.90
N VAL A 50 1.51 5.52 -3.92
CA VAL A 50 0.06 5.76 -3.93
C VAL A 50 -0.38 6.07 -5.35
N GLY A 51 -1.25 5.25 -5.92
CA GLY A 51 -1.90 5.56 -7.21
C GLY A 51 -2.93 6.67 -7.04
N ILE A 52 -2.87 7.68 -7.90
CA ILE A 52 -3.79 8.83 -7.92
C ILE A 52 -4.33 8.94 -9.34
N ASP A 53 -5.61 8.63 -9.52
CA ASP A 53 -6.28 8.77 -10.81
C ASP A 53 -6.69 10.24 -11.02
N MET A 54 -6.19 10.86 -12.09
CA MET A 54 -6.41 12.29 -12.38
C MET A 54 -7.88 12.65 -12.61
N GLN A 55 -8.71 11.70 -13.04
CA GLN A 55 -10.09 11.96 -13.43
C GLN A 55 -11.06 11.82 -12.26
N SER A 56 -10.70 10.98 -11.28
CA SER A 56 -11.61 10.58 -10.20
C SER A 56 -11.10 10.90 -8.79
N THR A 57 -9.81 11.15 -8.61
CA THR A 57 -9.22 11.44 -7.30
C THR A 57 -9.02 12.94 -7.12
N ASP A 58 -9.76 13.53 -6.18
CA ASP A 58 -9.50 14.91 -5.79
C ASP A 58 -8.25 15.03 -4.89
N LYS A 59 -7.71 16.24 -4.79
CA LYS A 59 -6.47 16.51 -4.06
C LYS A 59 -6.58 16.20 -2.55
N LEU A 60 -7.75 16.39 -1.96
CA LEU A 60 -7.96 16.13 -0.53
C LEU A 60 -8.00 14.62 -0.29
N ALA A 61 -8.74 13.87 -1.12
CA ALA A 61 -8.80 12.41 -1.05
C ALA A 61 -7.39 11.80 -1.17
N ALA A 62 -6.58 12.26 -2.12
CA ALA A 62 -5.19 11.81 -2.26
C ALA A 62 -4.35 12.12 -1.00
N ALA A 63 -4.49 13.31 -0.42
CA ALA A 63 -3.77 13.68 0.80
C ALA A 63 -4.19 12.82 2.00
N VAL A 64 -5.50 12.55 2.15
CA VAL A 64 -6.03 11.69 3.21
C VAL A 64 -5.47 10.27 3.08
N SER A 65 -5.51 9.67 1.89
CA SER A 65 -4.97 8.32 1.69
C SER A 65 -3.48 8.22 2.02
N VAL A 66 -2.69 9.25 1.69
CA VAL A 66 -1.27 9.30 2.06
C VAL A 66 -1.09 9.35 3.58
N GLU A 67 -1.87 10.17 4.29
CA GLU A 67 -1.79 10.29 5.75
C GLU A 67 -2.28 9.02 6.47
N GLU A 68 -3.30 8.35 5.93
CA GLU A 68 -3.77 7.05 6.45
C GLU A 68 -2.68 5.98 6.37
N LEU A 69 -1.98 5.87 5.23
CA LEU A 69 -0.87 4.93 5.05
C LEU A 69 0.28 5.25 5.99
N LYS A 70 0.66 6.53 6.12
CA LYS A 70 1.70 6.94 7.07
C LYS A 70 1.32 6.61 8.52
N THR A 71 0.06 6.85 8.89
CA THR A 71 -0.47 6.52 10.22
C THR A 71 -0.47 5.00 10.46
N ALA A 72 -0.68 4.22 9.40
CA ALA A 72 -0.49 2.76 9.40
C ALA A 72 0.98 2.32 9.32
N GLY A 73 1.95 3.23 9.48
CA GLY A 73 3.37 2.90 9.51
C GLY A 73 4.04 2.72 8.14
N ALA A 74 3.33 2.99 7.04
CA ALA A 74 3.91 2.87 5.70
C ALA A 74 5.03 3.90 5.47
N LYS A 75 6.11 3.47 4.84
CA LYS A 75 7.07 4.37 4.20
C LYS A 75 6.55 4.77 2.82
N VAL A 76 5.78 5.84 2.73
CA VAL A 76 5.28 6.36 1.45
C VAL A 76 6.45 6.98 0.66
N LEU A 77 6.75 6.39 -0.51
CA LEU A 77 7.87 6.79 -1.38
C LEU A 77 7.48 7.87 -2.39
N GLY A 78 6.19 7.95 -2.75
CA GLY A 78 5.68 8.93 -3.68
C GLY A 78 4.26 8.60 -4.17
N GLY A 79 3.72 9.49 -5.00
CA GLY A 79 2.46 9.27 -5.72
C GLY A 79 2.72 8.96 -7.19
N ILE A 80 1.93 8.05 -7.76
CA ILE A 80 1.90 7.75 -9.19
C ILE A 80 0.62 8.35 -9.75
N ILE A 81 0.76 9.33 -10.62
CA ILE A 81 -0.37 9.95 -11.30
C ILE A 81 -0.78 9.05 -12.48
N CYS A 82 -2.02 8.59 -12.45
CA CYS A 82 -2.63 7.69 -13.43
C CYS A 82 -3.76 8.39 -14.17
N GLY A 83 -4.09 7.88 -15.37
CA GLY A 83 -5.09 8.47 -16.25
C GLY A 83 -4.44 9.38 -17.31
N GLN A 84 -4.94 9.32 -18.55
CA GLN A 84 -4.50 10.26 -19.58
C GLN A 84 -5.17 11.61 -19.34
N PRO A 85 -4.44 12.74 -19.47
CA PRO A 85 -5.09 14.02 -19.64
C PRO A 85 -5.95 13.94 -20.90
N ASP A 86 -7.20 14.39 -20.82
CA ASP A 86 -8.06 14.54 -21.99
C ASP A 86 -7.24 15.21 -23.10
N ALA A 87 -7.02 14.51 -24.21
CA ALA A 87 -6.40 15.09 -25.40
C ALA A 87 -7.39 16.10 -25.99
N ARG A 88 -7.34 17.34 -25.51
CA ARG A 88 -8.06 18.49 -26.07
C ARG A 88 -7.09 19.43 -26.75
#